data_AF-A0A957G669-F1
#
_entry.id   AF-A0A957G669-F1
#
_cell.length_a   1.000
_cell.length_b   1.000
_cell.length_c   1.000
_cell.angle_alpha   90.00
_cell.angle_beta   90.00
_cell.angle_gamma   90.00
#
_symmetry.space_group_name_H-M   'P 1'
#
loop_
_entity.id
_entity.type
_entity.pdbx_description
1 polymer ?
#
loop_
_entity_poly.entity_id
_entity_poly.type
_entity_poly.pdbx_seq_one_letter_code
_entity_poly.pdbx_strand_id
1 'polypeptide(L)'
;MRLLTFLAGLLLLLILVACRQDETSEPPAASAPILPRITASDLPDMGPAPEILNEVWLNAEEPYTIASQRGKVVLLKFWTFG
;
A
#
# COMPACT_ATOMS: atom_id res chain seq x y z
N MET A 1 -13.44 19.18 -39.83
CA MET A 1 -13.16 17.77 -39.47
C MET A 1 -11.68 17.43 -39.49
N ARG A 2 -10.88 17.86 -40.48
CA ARG A 2 -9.42 17.58 -40.53
C ARG A 2 -8.60 18.19 -39.36
N LEU A 3 -8.92 19.40 -38.91
CA LEU A 3 -8.21 20.05 -37.80
C LEU A 3 -8.46 19.34 -36.45
N LEU A 4 -9.69 18.86 -36.23
CA LEU A 4 -10.07 18.14 -35.01
C LEU A 4 -9.38 16.76 -34.93
N THR A 5 -9.20 16.08 -36.07
CA THR A 5 -8.45 14.82 -36.12
C THR A 5 -6.97 15.01 -35.86
N PHE A 6 -6.37 16.13 -36.31
CA PHE A 6 -4.98 16.47 -35.97
C PHE A 6 -4.81 16.79 -34.48
N LEU A 7 -5.78 17.52 -33.89
CA LEU A 7 -5.74 17.87 -32.46
C LEU A 7 -5.92 16.65 -31.56
N ALA A 8 -6.82 15.74 -31.93
CA ALA A 8 -7.02 14.47 -31.23
C ALA A 8 -5.79 13.55 -31.34
N GLY A 9 -5.14 13.50 -32.52
CA GLY A 9 -3.91 12.74 -32.74
C GLY A 9 -2.73 13.29 -31.93
N LEU A 10 -2.58 14.61 -31.87
CA LEU A 10 -1.55 15.27 -31.06
C LEU A 10 -1.77 15.03 -29.56
N LEU A 11 -3.02 15.13 -29.08
CA LEU A 11 -3.36 14.87 -27.69
C LEU A 11 -3.07 13.41 -27.30
N LEU A 12 -3.40 12.44 -28.17
CA LEU A 12 -3.11 11.02 -27.95
C LEU A 12 -1.59 10.75 -27.90
N LEU A 13 -0.81 11.42 -28.75
CA LEU A 13 0.65 11.32 -28.75
C LEU A 13 1.25 11.87 -27.45
N LEU A 14 0.73 12.99 -26.95
CA LEU A 14 1.17 13.62 -25.69
C LEU A 14 0.89 12.72 -24.47
N ILE A 15 -0.27 12.04 -24.44
CA ILE A 15 -0.60 11.08 -23.37
C ILE A 15 0.35 9.88 -23.38
N LEU A 16 0.71 9.36 -24.55
CA LEU A 16 1.62 8.21 -24.68
C LEU A 16 3.07 8.53 -24.25
N VAL A 17 3.52 9.77 -24.42
CA VAL A 17 4.87 10.21 -24.01
C VAL A 17 4.97 10.45 -22.50
N ALA A 18 3.86 10.76 -21.83
CA ALA A 18 3.84 11.11 -20.41
C ALA A 18 4.05 9.92 -19.44
N CYS A 19 4.07 8.67 -19.93
CA CYS A 19 4.29 7.48 -19.09
C CYS A 19 5.76 7.06 -18.93
N ARG A 20 6.74 7.87 -19.36
CA ARG A 20 8.14 7.63 -18.99
C ARG A 20 8.43 8.21 -17.60
N GLN A 21 8.31 7.37 -16.58
CA GLN A 21 8.84 7.68 -15.25
C GLN A 21 10.37 7.81 -15.35
N ASP A 22 10.86 8.99 -15.00
CA ASP A 22 12.26 9.23 -14.68
C ASP A 22 12.54 8.45 -13.38
N GLU A 23 13.39 7.43 -13.43
CA GLU A 23 13.88 6.79 -12.22
C GLU A 23 14.71 7.83 -11.47
N THR A 24 14.08 8.43 -10.46
CA THR A 24 14.78 9.20 -9.44
C THR A 24 15.83 8.30 -8.83
N SER A 25 17.09 8.53 -9.22
CA SER A 25 18.26 7.88 -8.64
C SER A 25 18.31 8.19 -7.15
N GLU A 26 17.93 7.21 -6.33
CA GLU A 26 18.03 7.25 -4.88
C GLU A 26 19.52 7.42 -4.50
N PRO A 27 19.88 8.43 -3.69
CA PRO A 27 21.23 8.51 -3.13
C PRO A 27 21.56 7.22 -2.39
N PRO A 28 22.80 6.70 -2.43
CA PRO A 28 23.16 5.49 -1.70
C PRO A 28 22.81 5.71 -0.22
N ALA A 29 21.86 4.91 0.27
CA ALA A 29 21.41 4.94 1.65
C ALA A 29 22.64 4.94 2.56
N ALA A 30 22.82 6.04 3.30
CA ALA A 30 23.81 6.14 4.34
C ALA A 30 23.69 4.89 5.23
N SER A 31 24.83 4.25 5.49
CA SER A 31 24.94 2.96 6.16
C SER A 31 24.08 2.89 7.41
N ALA A 32 22.89 2.30 7.27
CA ALA A 32 22.03 1.98 8.39
C ALA A 32 22.80 0.99 9.29
N PRO A 33 22.66 1.10 10.63
CA PRO A 33 23.25 0.11 11.53
C PRO A 33 22.79 -1.29 11.13
N ILE A 34 23.73 -2.24 11.06
CA ILE A 34 23.47 -3.65 10.76
C ILE A 34 22.77 -4.23 11.99
N LEU A 35 21.48 -3.98 12.13
CA LEU A 35 20.64 -4.74 13.04
C LEU A 35 20.50 -6.16 12.47
N PRO A 36 20.55 -7.20 13.31
CA PRO A 36 20.22 -8.55 12.87
C PRO A 36 18.87 -8.50 12.16
N ARG A 37 18.82 -8.98 10.92
CA ARG A 37 17.57 -9.09 10.18
C ARG A 37 16.75 -10.19 10.84
N ILE A 38 15.81 -9.79 11.70
CA ILE A 38 14.82 -10.70 12.26
C ILE A 38 13.93 -11.17 11.11
N THR A 39 13.93 -12.47 10.87
CA THR A 39 13.08 -13.12 9.88
C THR A 39 11.78 -13.56 10.53
N ALA A 40 10.73 -13.81 9.73
CA ALA A 40 9.45 -14.27 10.26
C ALA A 40 9.57 -15.57 11.08
N SER A 41 10.56 -16.42 10.75
CA SER A 41 10.87 -17.66 11.49
C SER A 41 11.44 -17.43 12.90
N ASP A 42 11.92 -16.23 13.20
CA ASP A 42 12.46 -15.89 14.52
C ASP A 42 11.37 -15.43 15.51
N LEU A 43 10.15 -15.20 15.01
CA LEU A 43 9.01 -14.76 15.83
C LEU A 43 8.23 -15.98 16.36
N PRO A 44 7.84 -15.97 17.65
CA PRO A 44 7.04 -17.06 18.21
C PRO A 44 5.63 -17.07 17.59
N ASP A 45 5.13 -18.27 17.27
CA ASP A 45 3.72 -18.47 16.93
C ASP A 45 2.89 -18.45 18.22
N MET A 46 2.01 -17.46 18.33
CA MET A 46 1.10 -17.28 19.48
C MET A 46 -0.31 -17.84 19.21
N GLY A 47 -0.48 -18.62 18.15
CA GLY A 47 -1.76 -19.14 17.70
C GLY A 47 -2.55 -18.15 16.84
N PRO A 48 -3.77 -18.54 16.43
CA PRO A 48 -4.60 -17.70 15.58
C PRO A 48 -5.04 -16.42 16.31
N ALA A 49 -4.95 -15.29 15.62
CA ALA A 49 -5.53 -14.04 16.10
C ALA A 49 -7.05 -14.20 16.35
N PRO A 50 -7.57 -13.80 17.53
CA PRO A 50 -9.01 -13.79 17.82
C PRO A 50 -9.78 -12.84 16.90
N GLU A 51 -11.08 -13.09 16.71
CA GLU A 51 -11.94 -12.26 15.85
C GLU A 51 -12.25 -10.88 16.47
N ILE A 52 -12.47 -9.87 15.62
CA ILE A 52 -12.89 -8.52 16.05
C ILE A 52 -14.42 -8.44 16.02
N LEU A 53 -15.04 -8.11 17.16
CA LEU A 53 -16.49 -8.13 17.34
C LEU A 53 -17.10 -6.72 17.49
N ASN A 54 -16.46 -5.72 16.89
CA ASN A 54 -16.91 -4.33 16.97
C ASN A 54 -18.16 -4.09 16.10
N GLU A 55 -19.12 -3.35 16.65
CA GLU A 55 -20.35 -2.99 15.94
C GLU A 55 -20.18 -1.79 15.00
N VAL A 56 -19.22 -0.90 15.31
CA VAL A 56 -19.00 0.35 14.56
C VAL A 56 -17.61 0.37 13.96
N TRP A 57 -17.56 0.76 12.69
CA TRP A 57 -16.33 0.91 11.90
C TRP A 57 -16.25 2.31 11.30
N LEU A 58 -15.04 2.87 11.29
CA LEU A 58 -14.74 4.14 10.66
C LEU A 58 -13.83 3.91 9.46
N ASN A 59 -14.01 4.71 8.40
CA ASN A 59 -13.24 4.61 7.14
C ASN A 59 -13.35 3.25 6.43
N ALA A 60 -14.46 2.54 6.62
CA ALA A 60 -14.72 1.26 5.97
C ALA A 60 -16.14 1.21 5.43
N GLU A 61 -16.32 0.61 4.25
CA GLU A 61 -17.65 0.38 3.66
C GLU A 61 -18.37 -0.82 4.31
N GLU A 62 -17.60 -1.80 4.79
CA GLU A 62 -18.07 -3.00 5.47
C GLU A 62 -17.22 -3.28 6.74
N PRO A 63 -17.73 -4.08 7.70
CA PRO A 63 -16.95 -4.50 8.86
C PRO A 63 -15.64 -5.22 8.49
N TYR A 64 -14.56 -4.89 9.18
CA TYR A 64 -13.27 -5.57 9.00
C TYR A 64 -13.16 -6.79 9.93
N THR A 65 -13.05 -7.99 9.35
CA THR A 65 -12.87 -9.24 10.11
C THR A 65 -11.43 -9.74 9.98
N ILE A 66 -10.91 -10.43 10.98
CA ILE A 66 -9.60 -11.07 10.90
C ILE A 66 -9.56 -12.12 9.79
N ALA A 67 -10.67 -12.81 9.55
CA ALA A 67 -10.81 -13.78 8.46
C ALA A 67 -10.61 -13.15 7.07
N SER A 68 -11.20 -11.98 6.79
CA SER A 68 -11.09 -11.31 5.48
C SER A 68 -9.68 -10.75 5.20
N GLN A 69 -8.84 -10.61 6.22
CA GLN A 69 -7.49 -10.04 6.10
C GLN A 69 -6.37 -11.07 5.88
N ARG A 70 -6.71 -12.35 5.69
CA ARG A 70 -5.71 -13.39 5.39
C ARG A 70 -4.88 -13.02 4.16
N GLY A 71 -3.59 -13.38 4.19
CA GLY A 71 -2.62 -13.01 3.15
C GLY A 71 -2.03 -11.60 3.29
N LYS A 72 -2.46 -10.82 4.29
CA LYS A 72 -1.91 -9.49 4.61
C LYS A 72 -1.24 -9.52 5.98
N VAL A 73 -0.23 -8.67 6.17
CA VAL A 73 0.30 -8.34 7.51
C VAL A 73 -0.62 -7.27 8.11
N VAL A 74 -1.13 -7.52 9.31
CA VAL A 74 -2.12 -6.66 9.99
C VAL A 74 -1.57 -6.19 11.34
N LEU A 75 -1.69 -4.90 11.62
CA LEU A 75 -1.40 -4.30 12.93
C LEU A 75 -2.71 -3.92 13.63
N LEU A 76 -2.96 -4.48 14.80
CA LEU A 76 -4.06 -4.07 15.67
C LEU A 76 -3.55 -3.10 16.74
N LYS A 77 -4.16 -1.92 16.84
CA LYS A 77 -3.77 -0.87 17.79
C LYS A 77 -4.99 -0.38 18.57
N PHE A 78 -4.98 -0.56 19.88
CA PHE A 78 -5.98 0.01 20.79
C PHE A 78 -5.59 1.45 21.16
N TRP A 79 -6.56 2.36 21.20
CA TRP A 79 -6.35 3.78 21.49
C TRP A 79 -7.64 4.45 22.00
N THR A 80 -7.49 5.65 22.57
CA THR A 80 -8.60 6.54 22.98
C THR A 80 -8.41 7.91 22.34
N PHE A 81 -9.49 8.66 22.11
CA PHE A 81 -9.37 10.06 21.72
C PHE A 81 -8.78 10.89 22.88
N GLY A 82 -8.06 11.95 22.57
CA GLY A 82 -7.44 12.87 23.53
C GLY A 82 -7.71 14.30 23.13
#